data_AF-A0A2G9N8D1-F1
#
_entry.id   AF-A0A2G9N8D1-F1
#
_cell.length_a   1.000
_cell.length_b   1.000
_cell.length_c   1.000
_cell.angle_alpha   90.00
_cell.angle_beta   90.00
_cell.angle_gamma   90.00
#
_symmetry.space_group_name_H-M   'P 1'
#
loop_
_entity.id
_entity.type
_entity.pdbx_description
1 polymer ?
#
loop_
_entity_poly.entity_id
_entity_poly.type
_entity_poly.pdbx_seq_one_letter_code
_entity_poly.pdbx_strand_id
1 'polypeptide(L)'
;MPYLNSKSRLAIELSKLKVFENPDVKTEQYPMDSEFGAEVLWDAYFKGDIENKAVADLGCGTGILGIGALLLGAKLVYFVDSDEKAIAIAKENLSRFTILDKDKAVFIVKDVNDFKENVDTVIQNPPFGTKQKHADRDFLMKAFEISDSIYSFHKATSKNFIEKISSDNGFRIANYYGFDFPLKASQLFHKKNIHRIKVGCWRLVREQKRL
;
A
#
# COMPACT_ATOMS: atom_id res chain seq x y z
N MET A 1 6.42 20.89 13.86
CA MET A 1 5.61 20.00 13.02
C MET A 1 5.82 18.57 13.51
N PRO A 2 4.77 17.82 13.90
CA PRO A 2 4.92 16.48 14.48
C PRO A 2 5.23 15.38 13.45
N TYR A 3 5.32 15.71 12.16
CA TYR A 3 5.49 14.76 11.07
C TYR A 3 6.95 14.57 10.66
N LEU A 4 7.28 13.41 10.10
CA LEU A 4 8.64 13.08 9.68
C LEU A 4 9.09 13.95 8.51
N ASN A 5 10.33 14.44 8.56
CA ASN A 5 10.92 15.33 7.56
C ASN A 5 12.02 14.68 6.71
N SER A 6 12.13 13.35 6.73
CA SER A 6 13.12 12.61 5.95
C SER A 6 12.61 11.24 5.51
N LYS A 7 12.81 10.89 4.23
CA LYS A 7 12.57 9.55 3.66
C LYS A 7 13.27 8.46 4.46
N SER A 8 14.54 8.67 4.81
CA SER A 8 15.33 7.69 5.55
C SER A 8 14.76 7.46 6.95
N ARG A 9 14.29 8.53 7.60
CA ARG A 9 13.63 8.40 8.91
C ARG A 9 12.30 7.66 8.80
N LEU A 10 11.52 7.92 7.76
CA LEU A 10 10.30 7.18 7.46
C LEU A 10 10.59 5.69 7.28
N ALA A 11 11.56 5.32 6.44
CA ALA A 11 11.96 3.93 6.24
C ALA A 11 12.37 3.25 7.56
N ILE A 12 13.15 3.94 8.40
CA ILE A 12 13.54 3.43 9.72
C ILE A 12 12.33 3.17 10.61
N GLU A 13 11.36 4.09 10.69
CA GLU A 13 10.16 3.88 11.51
C GLU A 13 9.28 2.75 10.96
N LEU A 14 9.12 2.66 9.63
CA LEU A 14 8.37 1.57 8.98
C LEU A 14 9.04 0.21 9.19
N SER A 15 10.37 0.14 9.22
CA SER A 15 11.11 -1.12 9.43
C SER A 15 10.89 -1.73 10.81
N LYS A 16 10.43 -0.94 11.80
CA LYS A 16 10.18 -1.39 13.17
C LYS A 16 8.80 -2.00 13.34
N LEU A 17 7.91 -1.88 12.37
CA LEU A 17 6.54 -2.38 12.47
C LEU A 17 6.54 -3.90 12.57
N LYS A 18 5.65 -4.42 13.40
CA LYS A 18 5.39 -5.85 13.49
C LYS A 18 4.81 -6.33 12.16
N VAL A 19 5.30 -7.48 11.73
CA VAL A 19 4.79 -8.26 10.60
C VAL A 19 4.15 -9.53 11.14
N PHE A 20 3.46 -10.29 10.30
CA PHE A 20 2.95 -11.60 10.70
C PHE A 20 4.08 -12.51 11.19
N GLU A 21 3.87 -13.20 12.32
CA GLU A 21 4.86 -14.14 12.88
C GLU A 21 5.07 -15.36 11.96
N ASN A 22 4.01 -15.81 11.29
CA ASN A 22 4.03 -16.89 10.29
C ASN A 22 3.29 -16.42 9.04
N PRO A 23 3.97 -15.70 8.12
CA PRO A 23 3.33 -15.26 6.88
C PRO A 23 2.90 -16.47 6.07
N ASP A 24 1.61 -16.56 5.75
CA ASP A 24 1.12 -17.67 4.94
C ASP A 24 1.54 -17.47 3.48
N VAL A 25 2.47 -18.30 3.02
CA VAL A 25 2.91 -18.35 1.61
C VAL A 25 1.71 -18.63 0.68
N LYS A 26 0.62 -19.24 1.19
CA LYS A 26 -0.64 -19.45 0.48
C LYS A 26 -1.46 -18.19 0.24
N THR A 27 -1.28 -17.15 1.05
CA THR A 27 -2.00 -15.87 0.88
C THR A 27 -1.11 -14.77 0.31
N GLU A 28 0.13 -15.08 -0.10
CA GLU A 28 1.13 -14.11 -0.59
C GLU A 28 1.36 -12.93 0.39
N GLN A 29 1.24 -13.18 1.70
CA GLN A 29 1.49 -12.22 2.78
C GLN A 29 2.98 -11.89 2.94
N TYR A 30 3.65 -11.47 1.86
CA TYR A 30 5.00 -10.96 1.95
C TYR A 30 4.97 -9.57 2.59
N PRO A 31 5.74 -9.33 3.66
CA PRO A 31 5.82 -7.99 4.23
C PRO A 31 6.38 -7.04 3.18
N MET A 32 5.71 -5.90 3.02
CA MET A 32 6.17 -4.80 2.19
C MET A 32 7.56 -4.35 2.67
N ASP A 33 8.48 -4.11 1.72
CA ASP A 33 9.79 -3.58 2.06
C ASP A 33 9.67 -2.13 2.55
N SER A 34 10.26 -1.83 3.71
CA SER A 34 10.13 -0.51 4.35
C SER A 34 10.82 0.60 3.57
N GLU A 35 11.92 0.32 2.85
CA GLU A 35 12.60 1.31 2.02
C GLU A 35 11.76 1.62 0.79
N PHE A 36 11.23 0.59 0.13
CA PHE A 36 10.37 0.78 -1.03
C PHE A 36 9.05 1.48 -0.67
N GLY A 37 8.42 1.10 0.44
CA GLY A 37 7.22 1.78 0.94
C GLY A 37 7.49 3.25 1.27
N ALA A 38 8.60 3.53 1.94
CA ALA A 38 9.01 4.91 2.24
C ALA A 38 9.32 5.71 0.96
N GLU A 39 9.93 5.11 -0.05
CA GLU A 39 10.21 5.79 -1.33
C GLU A 39 8.92 6.26 -2.02
N VAL A 40 7.94 5.37 -2.14
CA VAL A 40 6.65 5.70 -2.78
C VAL A 40 5.90 6.74 -1.96
N LEU A 41 5.77 6.54 -0.64
CA LEU A 41 5.05 7.47 0.24
C LEU A 41 5.68 8.86 0.29
N TRP A 42 7.02 8.92 0.31
CA TRP A 42 7.75 10.18 0.32
C TRP A 42 7.52 10.98 -0.96
N ASP A 43 7.55 10.30 -2.11
CA ASP A 43 7.26 10.94 -3.38
C ASP A 43 5.79 11.34 -3.52
N ALA A 44 4.86 10.53 -2.99
CA ALA A 44 3.44 10.87 -2.90
C ALA A 44 3.17 12.13 -2.04
N TYR A 45 3.90 12.28 -0.93
CA TYR A 45 3.88 13.49 -0.11
C TYR A 45 4.29 14.74 -0.92
N PHE A 46 5.41 14.70 -1.65
CA PHE A 46 5.85 15.83 -2.48
C PHE A 46 4.91 16.15 -3.66
N LYS A 47 4.12 15.17 -4.10
CA LYS A 47 3.08 15.35 -5.12
C LYS A 47 1.78 15.93 -4.56
N GLY A 48 1.67 16.11 -3.24
CA GLY A 48 0.47 16.62 -2.58
C GLY A 48 -0.64 15.58 -2.43
N ASP A 49 -0.30 14.28 -2.52
CA ASP A 49 -1.26 13.17 -2.42
C ASP A 49 -1.38 12.60 -0.99
N ILE A 50 -0.66 13.14 0.00
CA ILE A 50 -0.66 12.62 1.38
C ILE A 50 -1.02 13.68 2.42
N GLU A 51 -0.25 14.78 2.50
CA GLU A 51 -0.45 15.76 3.56
C GLU A 51 -1.84 16.40 3.49
N ASN A 52 -2.54 16.43 4.63
CA ASN A 52 -3.92 16.92 4.76
C ASN A 52 -4.96 16.19 3.88
N LYS A 53 -4.63 15.00 3.34
CA LYS A 53 -5.53 14.17 2.53
C LYS A 53 -6.25 13.11 3.35
N ALA A 54 -7.47 12.77 2.94
CA ALA A 54 -8.12 11.53 3.32
C ALA A 54 -7.56 10.39 2.44
N VAL A 55 -7.00 9.36 3.06
CA VAL A 55 -6.33 8.25 2.38
C VAL A 55 -7.02 6.93 2.70
N ALA A 56 -7.17 6.04 1.72
CA ALA A 56 -7.52 4.65 1.98
C ALA A 56 -6.32 3.74 1.71
N ASP A 57 -5.96 2.93 2.72
CA ASP A 57 -5.02 1.81 2.60
C ASP A 57 -5.85 0.53 2.40
N LEU A 58 -6.02 0.13 1.13
CA LEU A 58 -6.83 -1.04 0.78
C LEU A 58 -5.96 -2.31 0.83
N GLY A 59 -6.40 -3.29 1.63
CA GLY A 59 -5.62 -4.49 1.90
C GLY A 59 -4.42 -4.13 2.77
N CYS A 60 -4.66 -3.33 3.81
CA CYS A 60 -3.61 -2.67 4.56
C CYS A 60 -2.65 -3.64 5.26
N GLY A 61 -3.03 -4.91 5.44
CA GLY A 61 -2.26 -5.90 6.15
C GLY A 61 -1.94 -5.39 7.56
N THR A 62 -0.65 -5.36 7.90
CA THR A 62 -0.17 -4.84 9.20
C THR A 62 -0.04 -3.31 9.25
N GLY A 63 -0.54 -2.60 8.25
CA GLY A 63 -0.74 -1.15 8.24
C GLY A 63 0.47 -0.31 7.80
N ILE A 64 1.49 -0.90 7.17
CA ILE A 64 2.74 -0.21 6.83
C ILE A 64 2.53 1.05 5.97
N LEU A 65 1.67 0.97 4.95
CA LEU A 65 1.43 2.09 4.03
C LEU A 65 0.59 3.19 4.70
N GLY A 66 -0.53 2.83 5.33
CA GLY A 66 -1.40 3.76 6.03
C GLY A 66 -0.75 4.44 7.23
N ILE A 67 0.05 3.72 8.02
CA ILE A 67 0.83 4.33 9.13
C ILE A 67 1.86 5.30 8.56
N GLY A 68 2.52 4.95 7.46
CA GLY A 68 3.43 5.85 6.77
C GLY A 68 2.75 7.12 6.28
N ALA A 69 1.52 7.02 5.74
CA ALA A 69 0.72 8.19 5.35
C ALA A 69 0.38 9.09 6.57
N LEU A 70 0.02 8.51 7.72
CA LEU A 70 -0.20 9.27 8.96
C LEU A 70 1.08 9.97 9.44
N LEU A 71 2.23 9.31 9.39
CA LEU A 71 3.53 9.88 9.75
C LEU A 71 3.95 11.05 8.86
N LEU A 72 3.39 11.14 7.65
CA LEU A 72 3.58 12.21 6.67
C LEU A 72 2.46 13.26 6.70
N GLY A 73 1.55 13.18 7.67
CA GLY A 73 0.54 14.21 7.88
C GLY A 73 -0.76 14.03 7.12
N ALA A 74 -1.13 12.80 6.74
CA ALA A 74 -2.48 12.51 6.29
C ALA A 74 -3.53 13.01 7.30
N LYS A 75 -4.62 13.56 6.80
CA LYS A 75 -5.73 14.09 7.62
C LYS A 75 -6.52 12.96 8.26
N LEU A 76 -6.73 11.88 7.51
CA LEU A 76 -7.51 10.70 7.88
C LEU A 76 -6.99 9.52 7.06
N VAL A 77 -6.87 8.35 7.67
CA VAL A 77 -6.52 7.12 6.96
C VAL A 77 -7.53 6.03 7.31
N TYR A 78 -8.14 5.44 6.28
CA TYR A 78 -8.95 4.24 6.38
C TYR A 78 -8.07 3.01 6.14
N PHE A 79 -7.94 2.16 7.15
CA PHE A 79 -7.25 0.88 7.09
C PHE A 79 -8.29 -0.20 6.81
N VAL A 80 -8.32 -0.73 5.58
CA VAL A 80 -9.32 -1.71 5.15
C VAL A 80 -8.63 -3.03 4.88
N ASP A 81 -9.05 -4.10 5.56
CA ASP A 81 -8.59 -5.46 5.29
C ASP A 81 -9.67 -6.47 5.66
N SER A 82 -9.72 -7.60 4.96
CA SER A 82 -10.64 -8.70 5.28
C SER A 82 -10.15 -9.58 6.43
N ASP A 83 -8.84 -9.55 6.75
CA ASP A 83 -8.24 -10.34 7.82
C ASP A 83 -8.23 -9.55 9.15
N GLU A 84 -9.09 -9.96 10.08
CA GLU A 84 -9.16 -9.37 11.42
C GLU A 84 -7.81 -9.40 12.16
N LYS A 85 -6.99 -10.44 11.95
CA LYS A 85 -5.66 -10.55 12.58
C LYS A 85 -4.71 -9.50 12.03
N ALA A 86 -4.78 -9.22 10.73
CA ALA A 86 -4.00 -8.17 10.09
C ALA A 86 -4.32 -6.80 10.73
N ILE A 87 -5.62 -6.49 10.85
CA ILE A 87 -6.10 -5.25 11.46
C ILE A 87 -5.71 -5.16 12.94
N ALA A 88 -5.73 -6.26 13.69
CA ALA A 88 -5.26 -6.27 15.08
C ALA A 88 -3.77 -5.87 15.18
N ILE A 89 -2.91 -6.43 14.31
CA ILE A 89 -1.49 -6.07 14.24
C ILE A 89 -1.33 -4.61 13.78
N ALA A 90 -2.12 -4.14 12.82
CA ALA A 90 -2.07 -2.75 12.35
C ALA A 90 -2.41 -1.75 13.48
N LYS A 91 -3.43 -2.06 14.29
CA LYS A 91 -3.77 -1.29 15.50
C LYS A 91 -2.64 -1.28 16.51
N GLU A 92 -2.02 -2.43 16.76
CA GLU A 92 -0.86 -2.53 17.65
C GLU A 92 0.31 -1.68 17.12
N ASN A 93 0.63 -1.79 15.82
CA ASN A 93 1.66 -1.02 15.17
C ASN A 93 1.42 0.49 15.31
N LEU A 94 0.21 0.95 15.03
CA LEU A 94 -0.16 2.36 15.20
C LEU A 94 -0.02 2.80 16.66
N SER A 95 -0.40 1.94 17.61
CA SER A 95 -0.40 2.28 19.04
C SER A 95 0.98 2.70 19.59
N ARG A 96 2.06 2.25 18.95
CA ARG A 96 3.46 2.52 19.33
C ARG A 96 3.92 3.94 19.00
N PHE A 97 3.21 4.64 18.13
CA PHE A 97 3.51 6.02 17.77
C PHE A 97 2.74 6.97 18.68
N THR A 98 3.40 7.46 19.73
CA THR A 98 2.82 8.42 20.68
C THR A 98 2.57 9.80 20.08
N ILE A 99 3.26 10.13 18.99
CA ILE A 99 3.14 11.42 18.29
C ILE A 99 1.94 11.50 17.33
N LEU A 100 1.34 10.35 16.99
CA LEU A 100 0.22 10.30 16.05
C LEU A 100 -1.10 10.48 16.79
N ASP A 101 -1.95 11.31 16.22
CA ASP A 101 -3.35 11.40 16.59
C ASP A 101 -4.09 10.16 16.07
N LYS A 102 -4.51 9.29 16.99
CA LYS A 102 -5.12 7.99 16.66
C LYS A 102 -6.55 8.15 16.15
N ASP A 103 -7.19 9.29 16.38
CA ASP A 103 -8.54 9.58 15.86
C ASP A 103 -8.53 9.79 14.33
N LYS A 104 -7.34 9.98 13.76
CA LYS A 104 -7.13 10.02 12.30
C LYS A 104 -7.02 8.64 11.66
N ALA A 105 -7.18 7.55 12.41
CA ALA A 105 -7.11 6.19 11.90
C ALA A 105 -8.46 5.47 12.07
N VAL A 106 -9.05 5.04 10.96
CA VAL A 106 -10.31 4.26 10.95
C VAL A 106 -10.00 2.85 10.45
N PHE A 107 -10.13 1.86 11.32
CA PHE A 107 -9.88 0.46 10.98
C PHE A 107 -11.19 -0.24 10.63
N ILE A 108 -11.24 -0.91 9.48
CA ILE A 108 -12.43 -1.60 9.00
C ILE A 108 -12.09 -3.01 8.55
N VAL A 109 -12.72 -3.99 9.20
CA VAL A 109 -12.59 -5.42 8.86
C VAL A 109 -13.70 -5.78 7.87
N LYS A 110 -13.39 -5.81 6.57
CA LYS A 110 -14.34 -6.16 5.51
C LYS A 110 -13.64 -6.42 4.18
N ASP A 111 -14.39 -7.01 3.24
CA ASP A 111 -13.96 -7.11 1.84
C ASP A 111 -13.80 -5.71 1.22
N VAL A 112 -12.84 -5.58 0.29
CA VAL A 112 -12.55 -4.33 -0.39
C VAL A 112 -13.77 -3.78 -1.15
N ASN A 113 -14.61 -4.67 -1.70
CA ASN A 113 -15.80 -4.29 -2.45
C ASN A 113 -16.86 -3.60 -1.57
N ASP A 114 -16.85 -3.88 -0.26
CA ASP A 114 -17.78 -3.32 0.74
C ASP A 114 -17.30 -1.98 1.33
N PHE A 115 -16.17 -1.45 0.87
CA PHE A 115 -15.74 -0.08 1.19
C PHE A 115 -16.52 0.95 0.35
N LYS A 116 -17.04 1.99 1.01
CA LYS A 116 -18.04 2.92 0.44
C LYS A 116 -17.66 4.41 0.55
N GLU A 117 -16.53 4.73 1.19
CA GLU A 117 -16.11 6.12 1.36
C GLU A 117 -15.32 6.59 0.13
N ASN A 118 -15.55 7.83 -0.31
CA ASN A 118 -14.69 8.49 -1.28
C ASN A 118 -13.49 9.12 -0.55
N VAL A 119 -12.30 9.03 -1.15
CA VAL A 119 -11.05 9.50 -0.55
C VAL A 119 -10.19 10.26 -1.57
N ASP A 120 -9.36 11.17 -1.08
CA ASP A 120 -8.46 11.95 -1.94
C ASP A 120 -7.39 11.05 -2.60
N THR A 121 -6.93 10.02 -1.89
CA THR A 121 -5.87 9.13 -2.39
C THR A 121 -6.06 7.70 -1.91
N VAL A 122 -5.85 6.74 -2.81
CA VAL A 122 -5.75 5.31 -2.47
C VAL A 122 -4.30 4.88 -2.53
N ILE A 123 -3.87 4.14 -1.51
CA ILE A 123 -2.61 3.40 -1.50
C ILE A 123 -2.95 1.93 -1.25
N GLN A 124 -2.38 1.00 -2.01
CA GLN A 124 -2.74 -0.41 -1.87
C GLN A 124 -1.63 -1.35 -2.34
N ASN A 125 -1.40 -2.42 -1.58
CA ASN A 125 -0.55 -3.54 -1.98
C ASN A 125 -1.39 -4.81 -2.05
N PRO A 126 -2.23 -4.97 -3.09
CA PRO A 126 -3.14 -6.10 -3.19
C PRO A 126 -2.36 -7.42 -3.35
N PRO A 127 -2.97 -8.56 -2.98
CA PRO A 127 -2.38 -9.87 -3.27
C PRO A 127 -2.17 -10.03 -4.78
N PHE A 128 -1.02 -10.58 -5.19
CA PHE A 128 -0.57 -10.61 -6.59
C PHE A 128 -1.26 -11.67 -7.48
N GLY A 129 -2.48 -12.10 -7.11
CA GLY A 129 -3.37 -12.87 -7.97
C GLY A 129 -2.90 -14.27 -8.38
N THR A 130 -1.84 -14.84 -7.78
CA THR A 130 -1.34 -16.17 -8.19
C THR A 130 -2.24 -17.32 -7.77
N LYS A 131 -3.15 -17.07 -6.82
CA LYS A 131 -4.01 -18.09 -6.20
C LYS A 131 -5.49 -17.75 -6.27
N GLN A 132 -5.84 -16.47 -6.11
CA GLN A 132 -7.18 -15.96 -6.35
C GLN A 132 -7.18 -15.17 -7.66
N LYS A 133 -7.79 -15.75 -8.68
CA LYS A 133 -7.96 -15.10 -9.97
C LYS A 133 -8.78 -13.82 -9.74
N HIS A 134 -8.28 -12.67 -10.20
CA HIS A 134 -8.95 -11.35 -10.15
C HIS A 134 -8.89 -10.57 -8.83
N ALA A 135 -8.20 -11.03 -7.79
CA ALA A 135 -8.10 -10.24 -6.55
C ALA A 135 -7.43 -8.86 -6.80
N ASP A 136 -6.36 -8.79 -7.59
CA ASP A 136 -5.74 -7.52 -7.99
C ASP A 136 -6.67 -6.60 -8.79
N ARG A 137 -7.59 -7.19 -9.57
CA ARG A 137 -8.61 -6.46 -10.33
C ARG A 137 -9.63 -5.79 -9.40
N ASP A 138 -10.16 -6.50 -8.41
CA ASP A 138 -11.22 -5.97 -7.54
C ASP A 138 -10.74 -4.77 -6.72
N PHE A 139 -9.50 -4.83 -6.22
CA PHE A 139 -8.83 -3.72 -5.57
C PHE A 139 -8.67 -2.51 -6.49
N LEU A 140 -8.20 -2.71 -7.73
CA LEU A 140 -8.09 -1.62 -8.71
C LEU A 140 -9.46 -1.02 -9.07
N MET A 141 -10.48 -1.85 -9.29
CA MET A 141 -11.84 -1.37 -9.59
C MET A 141 -12.39 -0.52 -8.44
N LYS A 142 -12.23 -0.97 -7.19
CA LYS A 142 -12.61 -0.17 -6.03
C LYS A 142 -11.81 1.13 -5.95
N ALA A 143 -10.50 1.08 -6.19
CA ALA A 143 -9.66 2.28 -6.18
C ALA A 143 -10.09 3.32 -7.24
N PHE A 144 -10.43 2.86 -8.46
CA PHE A 144 -10.93 3.71 -9.55
C PHE A 144 -12.30 4.33 -9.24
N GLU A 145 -13.13 3.64 -8.46
CA GLU A 145 -14.45 4.11 -8.02
C GLU A 145 -14.31 5.27 -7.02
N ILE A 146 -13.41 5.15 -6.04
CA ILE A 146 -13.43 6.00 -4.83
C ILE A 146 -12.40 7.13 -4.82
N SER A 147 -11.48 7.18 -5.79
CA SER A 147 -10.39 8.16 -5.78
C SER A 147 -9.88 8.52 -7.17
N ASP A 148 -9.22 9.69 -7.26
CA ASP A 148 -8.61 10.21 -8.48
C ASP A 148 -7.08 10.06 -8.50
N SER A 149 -6.47 9.69 -7.37
CA SER A 149 -5.03 9.50 -7.19
C SER A 149 -4.78 8.16 -6.50
N ILE A 150 -4.13 7.22 -7.20
CA ILE A 150 -4.01 5.83 -6.75
C ILE A 150 -2.56 5.40 -6.85
N TYR A 151 -2.03 4.77 -5.80
CA TYR A 151 -0.72 4.13 -5.76
C TYR A 151 -0.93 2.63 -5.52
N SER A 152 -0.70 1.83 -6.56
CA SER A 152 -0.99 0.39 -6.52
C SER A 152 0.26 -0.43 -6.79
N PHE A 153 0.60 -1.32 -5.85
CA PHE A 153 1.77 -2.19 -5.95
C PHE A 153 1.42 -3.51 -6.66
N HIS A 154 2.21 -3.90 -7.66
CA HIS A 154 2.03 -5.13 -8.43
C HIS A 154 3.38 -5.77 -8.82
N LYS A 155 3.36 -7.00 -9.32
CA LYS A 155 4.51 -7.60 -10.00
C LYS A 155 4.84 -6.79 -11.26
N ALA A 156 6.12 -6.61 -11.57
CA ALA A 156 6.57 -5.90 -12.78
C ALA A 156 5.99 -6.50 -14.07
N THR A 157 5.74 -7.81 -14.08
CA THR A 157 5.11 -8.53 -15.20
C THR A 157 3.64 -8.13 -15.44
N SER A 158 2.97 -7.51 -14.46
CA SER A 158 1.58 -7.06 -14.58
C SER A 158 1.43 -5.76 -15.36
N LYS A 159 2.53 -5.15 -15.85
CA LYS A 159 2.53 -3.84 -16.54
C LYS A 159 1.42 -3.69 -17.58
N ASN A 160 1.31 -4.63 -18.54
CA ASN A 160 0.32 -4.54 -19.61
C ASN A 160 -1.13 -4.63 -19.09
N PHE A 161 -1.35 -5.42 -18.03
CA PHE A 161 -2.66 -5.49 -17.38
C PHE A 161 -3.01 -4.17 -16.71
N ILE A 162 -2.08 -3.57 -15.96
CA ILE A 162 -2.26 -2.27 -15.30
C ILE A 162 -2.50 -1.16 -16.33
N GLU A 163 -1.74 -1.12 -17.42
CA GLU A 163 -1.95 -0.17 -18.52
C GLU A 163 -3.36 -0.28 -19.09
N LYS A 164 -3.79 -1.50 -19.43
CA LYS A 164 -5.10 -1.71 -20.03
C LYS A 164 -6.25 -1.39 -19.08
N ILE A 165 -6.22 -1.94 -17.86
CA ILE A 165 -7.32 -1.74 -16.91
C ILE A 165 -7.44 -0.27 -16.47
N SER A 166 -6.32 0.46 -16.35
CA SER A 166 -6.38 1.89 -16.03
C SER A 166 -7.03 2.66 -17.16
N SER A 167 -6.59 2.44 -18.40
CA SER A 167 -7.15 3.11 -19.59
C SER A 167 -8.63 2.81 -19.77
N ASP A 168 -9.04 1.55 -19.61
CA ASP A 168 -10.43 1.12 -19.74
C ASP A 168 -11.35 1.79 -18.67
N ASN A 169 -10.79 2.32 -17.58
CA ASN A 169 -11.50 3.00 -16.50
C ASN A 169 -11.24 4.53 -16.45
N GLY A 170 -10.62 5.12 -17.48
CA GLY A 170 -10.39 6.56 -17.54
C GLY A 170 -9.24 7.06 -16.65
N PHE A 171 -8.23 6.23 -16.42
CA PHE A 171 -7.00 6.57 -15.70
C PHE A 171 -5.79 6.42 -16.61
N ARG A 172 -4.80 7.29 -16.39
CA ARG A 172 -3.47 7.17 -16.98
C ARG A 172 -2.42 6.85 -15.92
N ILE A 173 -1.35 6.18 -16.34
CA ILE A 173 -0.16 6.00 -15.51
C ILE A 173 0.63 7.33 -15.50
N ALA A 174 0.78 7.94 -14.33
CA ALA A 174 1.59 9.14 -14.15
C ALA A 174 3.04 8.82 -13.79
N ASN A 175 3.27 7.78 -12.98
CA ASN A 175 4.59 7.39 -12.51
C ASN A 175 4.67 5.87 -12.31
N TYR A 176 5.88 5.34 -12.44
CA TYR A 176 6.22 3.94 -12.12
C TYR A 176 7.47 3.92 -11.25
N TYR A 177 7.40 3.19 -10.13
CA TYR A 177 8.50 2.99 -9.19
C TYR A 177 8.86 1.50 -9.20
N GLY A 178 10.00 1.14 -9.79
CA GLY A 178 10.46 -0.24 -9.86
C GLY A 178 11.33 -0.62 -8.67
N PHE A 179 11.14 -1.82 -8.13
CA PHE A 179 11.93 -2.34 -7.02
C PHE A 179 12.26 -3.82 -7.19
N ASP A 180 13.53 -4.17 -7.03
CA ASP A 180 14.01 -5.54 -7.07
C ASP A 180 13.99 -6.15 -5.67
N PHE A 181 12.84 -6.66 -5.24
CA PHE A 181 12.61 -7.23 -3.91
C PHE A 181 13.46 -8.49 -3.69
N PRO A 182 14.42 -8.48 -2.75
CA PRO A 182 15.20 -9.67 -2.43
C PRO A 182 14.38 -10.60 -1.53
N LEU A 183 13.98 -11.78 -2.02
CA LEU A 183 13.45 -12.81 -1.13
C LEU A 183 14.61 -13.34 -0.27
N LYS A 184 14.54 -13.11 1.05
CA LYS A 184 15.40 -13.86 1.98
C LYS A 184 15.03 -15.33 1.86
N ALA A 185 16.01 -16.19 1.60
CA ALA A 185 15.80 -17.63 1.58
C ALA A 185 15.25 -18.06 2.95
N SER A 186 14.04 -18.59 2.99
CA SER A 186 13.33 -18.97 4.22
C SER A 186 13.81 -20.32 4.79
N GLN A 187 15.07 -20.71 4.56
CA GLN A 187 15.59 -21.99 5.05
C GLN A 187 16.97 -21.82 5.69
N LEU A 188 17.03 -22.11 7.00
CA LEU A 188 18.20 -22.15 7.88
C LEU A 188 19.33 -23.09 7.43
N PHE A 189 19.16 -23.81 6.33
CA PHE A 189 20.13 -24.76 5.81
C PHE A 189 20.13 -24.69 4.28
N HIS A 190 20.84 -23.71 3.71
CA HIS A 190 21.57 -23.77 2.43
C HIS A 190 21.95 -22.35 1.98
N LYS A 191 23.26 -22.06 1.93
CA LYS A 191 23.80 -20.93 1.16
C LYS A 191 23.56 -21.22 -0.34
N LYS A 192 22.49 -20.71 -0.96
CA LYS A 192 22.45 -20.45 -2.42
C LYS A 192 21.16 -19.71 -2.86
N ASN A 193 21.40 -18.68 -3.67
CA ASN A 193 20.50 -17.85 -4.49
C ASN A 193 19.42 -17.01 -3.76
N ILE A 194 19.70 -15.72 -3.62
CA ILE A 194 18.67 -14.70 -3.39
C ILE A 194 17.83 -14.62 -4.66
N HIS A 195 16.62 -15.19 -4.63
CA HIS A 195 15.64 -14.98 -5.70
C HIS A 195 15.07 -13.56 -5.57
N ARG A 196 15.14 -12.78 -6.64
CA ARG A 196 14.60 -11.41 -6.67
C ARG A 196 13.25 -11.41 -7.37
N ILE A 197 12.22 -10.90 -6.71
CA ILE A 197 10.94 -10.61 -7.36
C ILE A 197 10.98 -9.16 -7.81
N LYS A 198 10.75 -8.93 -9.10
CA LYS A 198 10.56 -7.57 -9.63
C LYS A 198 9.14 -7.13 -9.32
N VAL A 199 9.02 -6.16 -8.42
CA VAL A 199 7.76 -5.50 -8.08
C VAL A 199 7.83 -4.05 -8.53
N GLY A 200 6.67 -3.41 -8.63
CA GLY A 200 6.63 -1.97 -8.81
C GLY A 200 5.35 -1.36 -8.28
N CYS A 201 5.37 -0.06 -8.11
CA CYS A 201 4.21 0.75 -7.79
C CYS A 201 3.85 1.61 -9.00
N TRP A 202 2.57 1.63 -9.35
CA TRP A 202 2.04 2.52 -10.37
C TRP A 202 1.23 3.62 -9.71
N ARG A 203 1.58 4.87 -10.02
CA ARG A 203 0.74 6.02 -9.72
C ARG A 203 -0.24 6.22 -10.87
N LEU A 204 -1.52 6.01 -10.60
CA LEU A 204 -2.62 6.16 -11.56
C LEU A 204 -3.37 7.44 -11.22
N VAL A 205 -3.66 8.25 -12.22
CA VAL A 205 -4.44 9.49 -12.04
C VAL A 205 -5.59 9.54 -13.01
N ARG A 206 -6.76 9.99 -12.54
CA ARG A 206 -7.94 10.13 -13.40
C ARG A 206 -7.64 11.10 -14.53
N GLU A 207 -8.02 10.74 -15.75
CA GLU A 207 -7.95 11.66 -16.86
C GLU A 207 -8.98 12.77 -16.68
N GLN A 208 -8.52 14.03 -16.70
CA GLN A 208 -9.45 15.14 -16.82
C GLN A 208 -10.11 15.05 -18.18
N LYS A 209 -11.44 14.92 -18.21
CA LYS A 209 -12.19 15.08 -19.45
C LYS A 209 -11.85 16.46 -20.01
N ARG A 210 -11.23 16.52 -21.18
CA ARG A 210 -11.25 17.74 -21.98
C ARG A 210 -12.72 18.00 -22.31
N LEU A 211 -13.28 19.04 -21.69
CA LEU A 211 -14.56 19.62 -22.07
C LEU A 211 -14.49 20.12 -23.52
#